data_AF-A0A847W3E7-F1
#
_entry.id   AF-A0A847W3E7-F1
#
_cell.length_a   1.000
_cell.length_b   1.000
_cell.length_c   1.000
_cell.angle_alpha   90.00
_cell.angle_beta   90.00
_cell.angle_gamma   90.00
#
_symmetry.space_group_name_H-M   'P 1'
#
loop_
_entity.id
_entity.type
_entity.pdbx_description
1 polymer ?
#
loop_
_entity_poly.entity_id
_entity_poly.type
_entity_poly.pdbx_seq_one_letter_code
_entity_poly.pdbx_strand_id
1 'polypeptide(L)'
;MKKRKSNSPVGIFFRFFILSFIVVLAVIGIMLVKGYSFTVGKLYFKDELTYLINENNVAVVVYDTSKSNNLFEGYLNGDELLVMHGEIRESYPMTTDAYFVIRLKKGDGNYQPDNKIIDFNPLFEEDILFEVQYIRTDGYHEGINYPIVKVIRSVEELSDYYKANKDKYNLGYNSGFSDDKTGFLDACSRYDNTYFENKILLIILLEEGSGSNRHKVNKLSYLEDGTLVVNIERIVPEIGTCDMAQWHILIELEAGLDVDDESKISVVIDVGL
;
A
#
# COMPACT_ATOMS: atom_id res chain seq x y z
N MET A 1 -21.22 28.52 -66.27
CA MET A 1 -20.28 29.03 -65.24
C MET A 1 -20.38 28.17 -63.98
N LYS A 2 -19.31 27.51 -63.52
CA LYS A 2 -19.29 26.87 -62.18
C LYS A 2 -19.20 27.98 -61.12
N LYS A 3 -20.21 28.14 -60.26
CA LYS A 3 -20.12 29.01 -59.08
C LYS A 3 -19.03 28.46 -58.16
N ARG A 4 -17.89 29.16 -58.04
CA ARG A 4 -16.94 28.92 -56.94
C ARG A 4 -17.70 29.18 -55.63
N LYS A 5 -17.84 28.15 -54.78
CA LYS A 5 -18.30 28.36 -53.40
C LYS A 5 -17.27 29.27 -52.73
N SER A 6 -17.68 30.48 -52.40
CA SER A 6 -16.92 31.36 -51.50
C SER A 6 -16.87 30.66 -50.13
N ASN A 7 -15.71 30.12 -49.77
CA ASN A 7 -15.48 29.67 -48.40
C ASN A 7 -15.40 30.94 -47.55
N SER A 8 -16.48 31.26 -46.81
CA SER A 8 -16.42 32.35 -45.85
C SER A 8 -15.34 32.07 -44.80
N PRO A 9 -14.65 33.09 -44.28
CA PRO A 9 -13.66 32.89 -43.21
C PRO A 9 -14.24 32.09 -42.04
N VAL A 10 -15.49 32.39 -41.66
CA VAL A 10 -16.24 31.68 -40.62
C VAL A 10 -16.35 30.17 -40.91
N GLY A 11 -16.64 29.77 -42.15
CA GLY A 11 -16.73 28.35 -42.53
C GLY A 11 -15.38 27.63 -42.57
N ILE A 12 -14.27 28.36 -42.70
CA ILE A 12 -12.90 27.82 -42.58
C ILE A 12 -12.54 27.66 -41.10
N PHE A 13 -12.73 28.71 -40.29
CA PHE A 13 -12.51 28.68 -38.83
C PHE A 13 -13.32 27.56 -38.15
N PHE A 14 -14.60 27.41 -38.49
CA PHE A 14 -15.45 26.37 -37.92
C PHE A 14 -14.97 24.94 -38.27
N ARG A 15 -14.38 24.74 -39.45
CA ARG A 15 -13.76 23.45 -39.83
C ARG A 15 -12.48 23.17 -39.06
N PHE A 16 -11.62 24.18 -38.86
CA PHE A 16 -10.44 24.02 -38.00
C PHE A 16 -10.82 23.75 -36.55
N PHE A 17 -11.86 24.40 -36.02
CA PHE A 17 -12.37 24.14 -34.67
C PHE A 17 -12.89 22.70 -34.52
N ILE A 18 -13.71 22.21 -35.46
CA ILE A 18 -14.17 20.80 -35.46
C ILE A 18 -12.99 19.84 -35.56
N LEU A 19 -12.00 20.12 -36.42
CA LEU A 19 -10.84 19.26 -36.57
C LEU A 19 -9.99 19.22 -35.29
N SER A 20 -9.75 20.36 -34.63
CA SER A 20 -9.06 20.39 -33.33
C SER A 20 -9.84 19.64 -32.25
N PHE A 21 -11.16 19.75 -32.23
CA PHE A 21 -12.01 19.05 -31.26
C PHE A 21 -11.95 17.52 -31.45
N ILE A 22 -11.99 17.04 -32.70
CA ILE A 22 -11.81 15.61 -33.02
C ILE A 22 -10.42 15.11 -32.61
N VAL A 23 -9.36 15.90 -32.84
CA VAL A 23 -8.00 15.55 -32.41
C VAL A 23 -7.90 15.50 -30.88
N VAL A 24 -8.48 16.46 -30.17
CA VAL A 24 -8.52 16.45 -28.69
C VAL A 24 -9.26 15.21 -28.16
N LEU A 25 -10.43 14.87 -28.72
CA LEU A 25 -11.15 13.65 -28.33
C LEU A 25 -10.36 12.37 -28.63
N ALA A 26 -9.64 12.31 -29.76
CA ALA A 26 -8.79 11.17 -30.09
C ALA A 26 -7.60 11.04 -29.13
N VAL A 27 -6.97 12.15 -28.74
CA VAL A 27 -5.90 12.16 -27.73
C VAL A 27 -6.44 11.72 -26.37
N ILE A 28 -7.56 12.26 -25.91
CA ILE A 28 -8.21 11.84 -24.64
C ILE A 28 -8.54 10.34 -24.68
N GLY A 29 -9.10 9.83 -25.78
CA GLY A 29 -9.37 8.40 -25.95
C GLY A 29 -8.12 7.54 -25.87
N ILE A 30 -7.01 7.96 -26.49
CA ILE A 30 -5.72 7.27 -26.41
C ILE A 30 -5.15 7.32 -24.98
N MET A 31 -5.31 8.43 -24.26
CA MET A 31 -4.85 8.57 -22.88
C MET A 31 -5.62 7.63 -21.94
N LEU A 32 -6.95 7.60 -22.04
CA LEU A 32 -7.81 6.68 -21.27
C LEU A 32 -7.46 5.20 -21.55
N VAL A 33 -7.27 4.83 -22.82
CA VAL A 33 -6.90 3.45 -23.20
C VAL A 33 -5.49 3.05 -22.73
N LYS A 34 -4.61 4.02 -22.49
CA LYS A 34 -3.23 3.78 -22.02
C LYS A 34 -3.02 3.99 -20.53
N GLY A 35 -4.06 4.30 -19.76
CA GLY A 35 -3.94 4.57 -18.32
C GLY A 35 -3.13 5.83 -18.00
N TYR A 36 -3.06 6.80 -18.91
CA TYR A 36 -2.37 8.07 -18.64
C TYR A 36 -3.30 9.05 -17.92
N SER A 37 -2.78 9.63 -16.83
CA SER A 37 -3.45 10.65 -16.04
C SER A 37 -2.62 11.94 -15.96
N PHE A 38 -3.21 12.97 -15.33
CA PHE A 38 -2.55 14.23 -15.04
C PHE A 38 -2.76 14.60 -13.57
N THR A 39 -1.68 15.00 -12.89
CA THR A 39 -1.72 15.57 -11.54
C THR A 39 -1.05 16.94 -11.55
N VAL A 40 -1.66 17.91 -10.86
CA VAL A 40 -1.01 19.17 -10.51
C VAL A 40 -0.47 19.06 -9.09
N GLY A 41 0.79 19.46 -8.90
CA GLY A 41 1.41 19.42 -7.58
C GLY A 41 2.73 20.18 -7.49
N LYS A 42 3.22 20.37 -6.27
CA LYS A 42 4.55 20.93 -6.00
C LYS A 42 5.59 19.83 -6.00
N LEU A 43 6.72 20.12 -6.63
CA LEU A 43 7.88 19.24 -6.63
C LEU A 43 8.67 19.38 -5.33
N TYR A 44 9.16 18.25 -4.80
CA TYR A 44 10.11 18.23 -3.70
C TYR A 44 11.11 17.08 -3.88
N PHE A 45 12.39 17.36 -3.66
CA PHE A 45 13.49 16.40 -3.72
C PHE A 45 14.01 16.11 -2.31
N LYS A 46 14.11 14.82 -1.97
CA LYS A 46 14.67 14.34 -0.70
C LYS A 46 15.12 12.88 -0.84
N ASP A 47 16.25 12.53 -0.22
CA ASP A 47 16.77 11.16 -0.11
C ASP A 47 16.79 10.40 -1.45
N GLU A 48 17.31 11.09 -2.48
CA GLU A 48 17.38 10.65 -3.90
C GLU A 48 16.01 10.47 -4.60
N LEU A 49 14.90 10.58 -3.89
CA LEU A 49 13.54 10.51 -4.41
C LEU A 49 13.01 11.89 -4.86
N THR A 50 12.12 11.85 -5.85
CA THR A 50 11.38 13.02 -6.35
C THR A 50 9.91 12.83 -6.03
N TYR A 51 9.32 13.77 -5.30
CA TYR A 51 7.93 13.73 -4.87
C TYR A 51 7.12 14.81 -5.58
N LEU A 52 5.90 14.44 -5.99
CA LEU A 52 4.86 15.36 -6.42
C LEU A 52 3.79 15.42 -5.34
N ILE A 53 3.57 16.62 -4.79
CA ILE A 53 2.61 16.85 -3.70
C ILE A 53 1.42 17.63 -4.25
N ASN A 54 0.24 17.00 -4.27
CA ASN A 54 -0.96 17.63 -4.79
C ASN A 54 -1.58 18.64 -3.79
N GLU A 55 -2.64 19.33 -4.21
CA GLU A 55 -3.36 20.31 -3.37
C GLU A 55 -3.99 19.72 -2.09
N ASN A 56 -4.21 18.40 -2.07
CA ASN A 56 -4.75 17.65 -0.93
C ASN A 56 -3.65 17.10 -0.01
N ASN A 57 -2.40 17.55 -0.16
CA ASN A 57 -1.24 17.10 0.60
C ASN A 57 -0.92 15.59 0.46
N VAL A 58 -1.35 14.95 -0.63
CA VAL A 58 -0.92 13.59 -0.98
C VAL A 58 0.40 13.68 -1.73
N ALA A 59 1.44 12.99 -1.24
CA ALA A 59 2.71 12.85 -1.93
C ALA A 59 2.76 11.56 -2.75
N VAL A 60 3.22 11.67 -3.99
CA VAL A 60 3.47 10.54 -4.89
C VAL A 60 4.93 10.62 -5.35
N VAL A 61 5.68 9.53 -5.20
CA VAL A 61 7.02 9.40 -5.78
C VAL A 61 6.88 9.28 -7.29
N VAL A 62 7.50 10.21 -8.02
CA VAL A 62 7.45 10.29 -9.47
C VAL A 62 8.76 9.82 -10.09
N TYR A 63 8.73 8.66 -10.74
CA TYR A 63 9.88 8.14 -11.47
C TYR A 63 9.96 8.76 -12.86
N ASP A 64 11.15 9.21 -13.26
CA ASP A 64 11.37 9.73 -14.60
C ASP A 64 11.39 8.59 -15.63
N THR A 65 10.34 8.53 -16.44
CA THR A 65 10.19 7.59 -17.57
C THR A 65 10.17 8.35 -18.91
N SER A 66 10.76 9.55 -18.94
CA SER A 66 11.03 10.28 -20.17
C SER A 66 12.14 9.60 -20.99
N LYS A 67 12.24 9.89 -22.29
CA LYS A 67 13.26 9.25 -23.16
C LYS A 67 14.71 9.62 -22.83
N SER A 68 14.92 10.66 -22.03
CA SER A 68 16.23 11.24 -21.73
C SER A 68 16.62 11.12 -20.26
N ASN A 69 15.75 10.56 -19.40
CA ASN A 69 15.95 10.40 -17.96
C ASN A 69 16.47 11.69 -17.27
N ASN A 70 15.94 12.85 -17.69
CA ASN A 70 16.28 14.17 -17.14
C ASN A 70 15.07 15.12 -17.03
N LEU A 71 13.86 14.58 -16.90
CA LEU A 71 12.58 15.29 -16.86
C LEU A 71 12.50 16.35 -15.74
N PHE A 72 13.18 16.09 -14.62
CA PHE A 72 13.26 16.97 -13.46
C PHE A 72 14.58 17.76 -13.37
N GLU A 73 15.44 17.71 -14.40
CA GLU A 73 16.67 18.49 -14.45
C GLU A 73 16.38 20.00 -14.50
N GLY A 74 17.04 20.78 -13.64
CA GLY A 74 16.82 22.23 -13.55
C GLY A 74 15.49 22.65 -12.89
N TYR A 75 14.83 21.73 -12.18
CA TYR A 75 13.72 22.03 -11.27
C TYR A 75 14.20 22.27 -9.84
N LEU A 76 13.38 22.98 -9.06
CA LEU A 76 13.64 23.35 -7.66
C LEU A 76 12.48 22.91 -6.77
N ASN A 77 12.77 22.69 -5.49
CA ASN A 77 11.74 22.50 -4.48
C ASN A 77 10.72 23.65 -4.53
N GLY A 78 9.44 23.29 -4.62
CA GLY A 78 8.31 24.23 -4.69
C GLY A 78 7.97 24.70 -6.10
N ASP A 79 8.64 24.21 -7.14
CA ASP A 79 8.12 24.31 -8.51
C ASP A 79 6.76 23.62 -8.59
N GLU A 80 5.75 24.33 -9.09
CA GLU A 80 4.39 23.81 -9.27
C GLU A 80 4.26 23.29 -10.70
N LEU A 81 3.98 22.00 -10.84
CA LEU A 81 3.99 21.28 -12.11
C LEU A 81 2.61 20.73 -12.45
N LEU A 82 2.28 20.72 -13.73
CA LEU A 82 1.36 19.74 -14.31
C LEU A 82 2.19 18.56 -14.80
N VAL A 83 2.01 17.39 -14.20
CA VAL A 83 2.70 16.15 -14.55
C VAL A 83 1.74 15.23 -15.30
N MET A 84 2.16 14.75 -16.48
CA MET A 84 1.53 13.62 -17.17
C MET A 84 2.21 12.34 -16.71
N HIS A 85 1.44 11.42 -16.15
CA HIS A 85 1.96 10.18 -15.57
C HIS A 85 1.10 8.97 -15.95
N GLY A 86 1.59 7.78 -15.62
CA GLY A 86 0.84 6.53 -15.73
C GLY A 86 -0.20 6.36 -14.62
N GLU A 87 -0.58 5.11 -14.38
CA GLU A 87 -1.39 4.75 -13.21
C GLU A 87 -0.63 5.11 -11.91
N ILE A 88 -1.36 5.54 -10.88
CA ILE A 88 -0.79 5.70 -9.54
C ILE A 88 -0.88 4.34 -8.88
N ARG A 89 0.27 3.78 -8.53
CA ARG A 89 0.36 2.57 -7.74
C ARG A 89 0.13 2.95 -6.29
N GLU A 90 -0.96 2.45 -5.71
CA GLU A 90 -1.34 2.61 -4.29
C GLU A 90 -0.48 1.74 -3.36
N SER A 91 0.77 1.47 -3.76
CA SER A 91 1.84 1.00 -2.88
C SER A 91 2.16 2.05 -1.82
N TYR A 92 3.00 1.71 -0.84
CA TYR A 92 3.54 2.69 0.09
C TYR A 92 5.08 2.76 0.04
N PRO A 93 5.68 3.91 -0.34
CA PRO A 93 5.02 5.14 -0.76
C PRO A 93 4.23 4.97 -2.07
N MET A 94 3.24 5.85 -2.31
CA MET A 94 2.52 5.88 -3.58
C MET A 94 3.50 6.23 -4.69
N THR A 95 3.46 5.51 -5.81
CA THR A 95 4.40 5.73 -6.92
C THR A 95 3.71 5.87 -8.28
N THR A 96 4.32 6.61 -9.21
CA THR A 96 3.87 6.65 -10.60
C THR A 96 5.02 6.99 -11.55
N ASP A 97 4.81 6.72 -12.84
CA ASP A 97 5.77 6.93 -13.90
C ASP A 97 5.48 8.26 -14.61
N ALA A 98 6.34 9.26 -14.44
CA ALA A 98 6.21 10.56 -15.08
C ALA A 98 6.80 10.54 -16.51
N TYR A 99 5.99 10.90 -17.49
CA TYR A 99 6.38 10.92 -18.91
C TYR A 99 6.65 12.33 -19.44
N PHE A 100 6.00 13.34 -18.86
CA PHE A 100 6.07 14.73 -19.31
C PHE A 100 5.66 15.69 -18.19
N VAL A 101 6.29 16.87 -18.12
CA VAL A 101 5.97 17.90 -17.12
C VAL A 101 5.88 19.28 -17.76
N ILE A 102 5.01 20.14 -17.21
CA ILE A 102 4.95 21.58 -17.51
C ILE A 102 5.11 22.34 -16.18
N ARG A 103 6.10 23.23 -16.08
CA ARG A 103 6.18 24.19 -14.98
C ARG A 103 5.05 25.21 -15.10
N LEU A 104 4.11 25.19 -14.15
CA LEU A 104 3.06 26.19 -14.01
C LEU A 104 3.55 27.41 -13.23
N LYS A 105 4.33 27.18 -12.17
CA LYS A 105 4.92 28.23 -11.33
C LYS A 105 6.32 27.83 -10.89
N LYS A 106 7.22 28.82 -10.80
CA LYS A 106 8.58 28.59 -10.31
C LYS A 106 8.62 28.73 -8.79
N GLY A 107 9.22 27.75 -8.11
CA GLY A 107 9.54 27.79 -6.69
C GLY A 107 10.78 28.62 -6.38
N ASP A 108 11.05 28.83 -5.09
CA ASP A 108 12.24 29.52 -4.59
C ASP A 108 13.36 28.55 -4.16
N GLY A 109 13.09 27.24 -4.15
CA GLY A 109 14.01 26.21 -3.68
C GLY A 109 13.97 25.97 -2.16
N ASN A 110 13.26 26.81 -1.39
CA ASN A 110 13.15 26.68 0.07
C ASN A 110 11.88 25.93 0.51
N TYR A 111 11.00 25.57 -0.44
CA TYR A 111 9.80 24.80 -0.12
C TYR A 111 10.18 23.49 0.58
N GLN A 112 9.64 23.34 1.77
CA GLN A 112 9.56 22.08 2.50
C GLN A 112 8.07 21.87 2.76
N PRO A 113 7.50 20.73 2.37
CA PRO A 113 6.18 20.34 2.86
C PRO A 113 6.26 20.05 4.36
N ASP A 114 5.11 19.89 4.99
CA ASP A 114 5.08 19.32 6.34
C ASP A 114 5.71 17.92 6.31
N ASN A 115 6.52 17.57 7.30
CA ASN A 115 7.19 16.27 7.36
C ASN A 115 6.16 15.14 7.28
N LYS A 116 4.95 15.32 7.83
CA LYS A 116 3.83 14.37 7.71
C LYS A 116 3.57 13.89 6.28
N ILE A 117 3.83 14.74 5.28
CA ILE A 117 3.46 14.56 3.87
C ILE A 117 4.51 13.75 3.10
N ILE A 118 5.79 13.82 3.47
CA ILE A 118 6.89 13.16 2.74
C ILE A 118 7.66 12.19 3.60
N ASP A 119 7.86 12.55 4.87
CA ASP A 119 8.14 11.59 5.93
C ASP A 119 6.85 10.94 6.44
N PHE A 120 5.84 10.82 5.58
CA PHE A 120 4.98 9.65 5.58
C PHE A 120 5.94 8.43 5.67
N ASN A 121 6.18 7.70 6.78
CA ASN A 121 5.63 7.69 8.15
C ASN A 121 4.41 8.58 8.44
N PRO A 122 3.15 8.09 8.30
CA PRO A 122 2.01 8.85 8.86
C PRO A 122 2.35 9.19 10.30
N LEU A 123 2.00 10.38 10.77
CA LEU A 123 2.38 10.81 12.11
C LEU A 123 1.95 9.74 13.12
N PHE A 124 2.95 9.01 13.54
CA PHE A 124 2.93 8.18 14.70
C PHE A 124 2.84 9.15 15.86
N GLU A 125 1.66 9.24 16.46
CA GLU A 125 1.60 9.74 17.83
C GLU A 125 2.46 8.83 18.75
N GLU A 126 2.66 7.55 18.36
CA GLU A 126 3.81 6.71 18.73
C GLU A 126 4.07 5.64 17.65
N ASP A 127 5.35 5.33 17.33
CA ASP A 127 5.68 4.17 16.49
C ASP A 127 5.20 2.96 17.30
N ILE A 128 4.12 2.29 16.85
CA ILE A 128 3.52 1.20 17.62
C ILE A 128 4.56 0.08 17.71
N LEU A 129 5.18 -0.05 18.89
CA LEU A 129 6.19 -1.08 19.13
C LEU A 129 5.49 -2.44 19.22
N PHE A 130 5.97 -3.40 18.43
CA PHE A 130 5.47 -4.77 18.43
C PHE A 130 6.62 -5.78 18.41
N GLU A 131 6.41 -6.93 19.05
CA GLU A 131 7.12 -8.16 18.69
C GLU A 131 6.21 -8.97 17.75
N VAL A 132 6.81 -9.83 16.91
CA VAL A 132 6.03 -10.65 15.97
C VAL A 132 6.64 -12.03 15.79
N GLN A 133 5.77 -13.05 15.77
CA GLN A 133 6.13 -14.44 15.48
C GLN A 133 5.31 -14.96 14.30
N TYR A 134 5.94 -15.71 13.40
CA TYR A 134 5.33 -16.21 12.15
C TYR A 134 5.23 -17.74 12.20
N ILE A 135 4.05 -18.24 12.55
CA ILE A 135 3.84 -19.68 12.75
C ILE A 135 3.09 -20.26 11.56
N ARG A 136 3.77 -21.12 10.80
CA ARG A 136 3.12 -21.93 9.77
C ARG A 136 2.36 -23.07 10.44
N THR A 137 1.05 -23.11 10.24
CA THR A 137 0.15 -24.10 10.84
C THR A 137 -0.52 -25.00 9.81
N ASP A 138 -0.61 -24.57 8.54
CA ASP A 138 -1.37 -25.27 7.49
C ASP A 138 -2.82 -25.63 7.91
N GLY A 139 -3.54 -26.38 7.08
CA GLY A 139 -4.93 -26.74 7.31
C GLY A 139 -5.90 -26.01 6.38
N TYR A 140 -5.81 -26.30 5.08
CA TYR A 140 -6.71 -25.75 4.07
C TYR A 140 -8.19 -26.07 4.35
N HIS A 141 -9.04 -25.05 4.21
CA HIS A 141 -10.49 -25.13 4.39
C HIS A 141 -11.22 -24.32 3.31
N GLU A 142 -12.06 -24.99 2.53
CA GLU A 142 -12.89 -24.32 1.51
C GLU A 142 -13.90 -23.34 2.15
N GLY A 143 -14.15 -22.22 1.46
CA GLY A 143 -15.17 -21.24 1.86
C GLY A 143 -14.78 -20.31 3.01
N ILE A 144 -13.51 -20.31 3.42
CA ILE A 144 -12.96 -19.35 4.39
C ILE A 144 -12.43 -18.11 3.65
N ASN A 145 -12.84 -16.92 4.10
CA ASN A 145 -12.28 -15.67 3.61
C ASN A 145 -11.12 -15.24 4.52
N TYR A 146 -9.92 -15.13 3.95
CA TYR A 146 -8.73 -14.60 4.61
C TYR A 146 -8.45 -13.17 4.11
N PRO A 147 -7.74 -12.31 4.90
CA PRO A 147 -7.20 -12.56 6.23
C PRO A 147 -8.30 -12.67 7.30
N ILE A 148 -8.09 -13.54 8.30
CA ILE A 148 -8.88 -13.54 9.53
C ILE A 148 -8.09 -12.82 10.62
N VAL A 149 -8.72 -11.88 11.30
CA VAL A 149 -8.14 -11.14 12.42
C VAL A 149 -8.81 -11.58 13.71
N LYS A 150 -8.04 -11.68 14.80
CA LYS A 150 -8.55 -11.90 16.16
C LYS A 150 -7.73 -11.14 17.19
N VAL A 151 -8.39 -10.33 18.01
CA VAL A 151 -7.77 -9.73 19.21
C VAL A 151 -7.93 -10.71 20.38
N ILE A 152 -6.86 -10.90 21.14
CA ILE A 152 -6.78 -11.76 22.32
C ILE A 152 -6.27 -10.91 23.49
N ARG A 153 -7.07 -10.84 24.55
CA ARG A 153 -6.82 -10.01 25.75
C ARG A 153 -6.63 -10.84 27.03
N SER A 154 -6.72 -12.16 26.93
CA SER A 154 -6.60 -13.07 28.08
C SER A 154 -6.17 -14.49 27.68
N VAL A 155 -5.67 -15.24 28.67
CA VAL A 155 -5.37 -16.68 28.51
C VAL A 155 -6.65 -17.49 28.18
N GLU A 156 -7.80 -17.06 28.67
CA GLU A 156 -9.10 -17.69 28.37
C GLU A 156 -9.49 -17.50 26.90
N GLU A 157 -9.39 -16.28 26.36
CA GLU A 157 -9.62 -16.00 24.93
C GLU A 157 -8.64 -16.77 24.03
N LEU A 158 -7.36 -16.86 24.41
CA LEU A 158 -6.36 -17.63 23.66
C LEU A 158 -6.70 -19.13 23.65
N SER A 159 -7.12 -19.65 24.79
CA SER A 159 -7.58 -21.02 24.99
C SER A 159 -8.82 -21.33 24.15
N ASP A 160 -9.76 -20.40 24.06
CA ASP A 160 -10.98 -20.56 23.26
C ASP A 160 -10.72 -20.44 21.76
N TYR A 161 -9.83 -19.53 21.34
CA TYR A 161 -9.33 -19.47 19.97
C TYR A 161 -8.68 -20.80 19.55
N TYR A 162 -7.82 -21.36 20.40
CA TYR A 162 -7.21 -22.67 20.16
C TYR A 162 -8.28 -23.77 20.05
N LYS A 163 -9.21 -23.88 21.01
CA LYS A 163 -10.29 -24.88 20.97
C LYS A 163 -11.14 -24.81 19.70
N ALA A 164 -11.41 -23.61 19.19
CA ALA A 164 -12.24 -23.38 18.00
C ALA A 164 -11.53 -23.67 16.66
N ASN A 165 -10.20 -23.83 16.67
CA ASN A 165 -9.37 -23.88 15.46
C ASN A 165 -8.39 -25.07 15.41
N LYS A 166 -8.10 -25.75 16.52
CA LYS A 166 -7.20 -26.93 16.62
C LYS A 166 -7.58 -28.11 15.72
N ASP A 167 -8.86 -28.23 15.35
CA ASP A 167 -9.39 -29.30 14.50
C ASP A 167 -9.36 -28.90 13.00
N LYS A 168 -8.92 -27.66 12.71
CA LYS A 168 -8.78 -27.08 11.36
C LYS A 168 -7.31 -26.93 10.96
N TYR A 169 -6.50 -26.33 11.83
CA TYR A 169 -5.10 -26.00 11.56
C TYR A 169 -4.17 -26.81 12.47
N ASN A 170 -2.92 -27.07 12.05
CA ASN A 170 -1.93 -27.71 12.95
C ASN A 170 -1.45 -26.71 14.00
N LEU A 171 -2.27 -26.50 15.03
CA LEU A 171 -1.96 -25.68 16.18
C LEU A 171 -1.12 -26.43 17.24
N GLY A 172 -0.44 -27.51 16.87
CA GLY A 172 0.34 -28.35 17.79
C GLY A 172 1.61 -27.66 18.33
N TYR A 173 2.28 -28.37 19.24
CA TYR A 173 3.71 -28.17 19.50
C TYR A 173 4.51 -28.79 18.35
N ASN A 174 5.65 -28.20 18.00
CA ASN A 174 6.56 -28.58 16.93
C ASN A 174 5.84 -28.71 15.57
N SER A 175 5.68 -27.58 14.87
CA SER A 175 4.95 -27.55 13.59
C SER A 175 5.53 -28.52 12.56
N GLY A 176 6.86 -28.73 12.57
CA GLY A 176 7.60 -29.41 11.52
C GLY A 176 7.60 -28.67 10.17
N PHE A 177 6.95 -27.49 10.10
CA PHE A 177 6.70 -26.71 8.88
C PHE A 177 7.37 -25.34 8.88
N SER A 178 7.65 -24.75 10.06
CA SER A 178 8.47 -23.54 10.18
C SER A 178 9.96 -23.87 10.14
N ASP A 179 10.77 -22.89 9.75
CA ASP A 179 12.22 -23.06 9.53
C ASP A 179 12.97 -23.38 10.84
N ASP A 180 12.44 -22.92 11.98
CA ASP A 180 12.89 -23.20 13.36
C ASP A 180 12.16 -24.37 14.05
N LYS A 181 11.12 -24.91 13.39
CA LYS A 181 10.14 -25.91 13.87
C LYS A 181 9.23 -25.49 15.02
N THR A 182 9.21 -24.22 15.43
CA THR A 182 8.26 -23.71 16.43
C THR A 182 6.81 -23.97 16.01
N GLY A 183 6.03 -24.61 16.89
CA GLY A 183 4.58 -24.80 16.74
C GLY A 183 3.77 -23.66 17.35
N PHE A 184 2.47 -23.64 17.09
CA PHE A 184 1.57 -22.61 17.64
C PHE A 184 1.53 -22.68 19.18
N LEU A 185 1.45 -23.88 19.75
CA LEU A 185 1.48 -24.04 21.22
C LEU A 185 2.86 -23.74 21.83
N ASP A 186 3.97 -23.88 21.09
CA ASP A 186 5.28 -23.42 21.54
C ASP A 186 5.30 -21.89 21.64
N ALA A 187 4.89 -21.20 20.56
CA ALA A 187 4.82 -19.74 20.49
C ALA A 187 3.88 -19.15 21.54
N CYS A 188 2.73 -19.79 21.78
CA CYS A 188 1.76 -19.36 22.78
C CYS A 188 2.15 -19.67 24.23
N SER A 189 3.19 -20.50 24.48
CA SER A 189 3.58 -20.90 25.84
C SER A 189 4.08 -19.74 26.72
N ARG A 190 4.48 -18.60 26.13
CA ARG A 190 4.88 -17.37 26.83
C ARG A 190 3.73 -16.45 27.23
N TYR A 191 2.50 -16.70 26.76
CA TYR A 191 1.34 -15.82 27.01
C TYR A 191 0.55 -16.30 28.22
N ASP A 192 0.98 -15.87 29.41
CA ASP A 192 0.26 -16.10 30.67
C ASP A 192 -0.55 -14.87 31.12
N ASN A 193 -1.16 -14.94 32.31
CA ASN A 193 -1.93 -13.82 32.84
C ASN A 193 -1.09 -12.56 33.06
N THR A 194 0.20 -12.69 33.40
CA THR A 194 1.11 -11.57 33.64
C THR A 194 1.52 -10.89 32.34
N TYR A 195 1.63 -11.63 31.22
CA TYR A 195 1.68 -11.02 29.89
C TYR A 195 0.43 -10.15 29.64
N PHE A 196 -0.77 -10.72 29.80
CA PHE A 196 -2.03 -10.02 29.51
C PHE A 196 -2.41 -8.89 30.49
N GLU A 197 -1.70 -8.70 31.61
CA GLU A 197 -1.88 -7.53 32.49
C GLU A 197 -1.55 -6.21 31.78
N ASN A 198 -0.57 -6.21 30.87
CA ASN A 198 -0.08 -5.00 30.19
C ASN A 198 0.00 -5.16 28.66
N LYS A 199 -0.20 -6.37 28.12
CA LYS A 199 -0.12 -6.67 26.69
C LYS A 199 -1.42 -7.23 26.14
N ILE A 200 -1.61 -7.10 24.83
CA ILE A 200 -2.58 -7.87 24.04
C ILE A 200 -1.84 -8.66 22.96
N LEU A 201 -2.54 -9.62 22.38
CA LEU A 201 -2.06 -10.42 21.27
C LEU A 201 -3.02 -10.27 20.10
N LEU A 202 -2.50 -9.82 18.97
CA LEU A 202 -3.23 -9.75 17.71
C LEU A 202 -2.83 -10.97 16.86
N ILE A 203 -3.80 -11.83 16.55
CA ILE A 203 -3.61 -12.98 15.66
C ILE A 203 -4.14 -12.61 14.28
N ILE A 204 -3.28 -12.66 13.27
CA ILE A 204 -3.67 -12.56 11.86
C ILE A 204 -3.40 -13.91 11.21
N LEU A 205 -4.47 -14.53 10.70
CA LEU A 205 -4.41 -15.79 9.98
C LEU A 205 -4.54 -15.53 8.47
N LEU A 206 -3.50 -15.93 7.73
CA LEU A 206 -3.40 -15.82 6.28
C LEU A 206 -3.48 -17.19 5.61
N GLU A 207 -3.97 -17.23 4.38
CA GLU A 207 -3.79 -18.33 3.44
C GLU A 207 -2.83 -17.92 2.33
N GLU A 208 -1.95 -18.85 1.96
CA GLU A 208 -1.01 -18.71 0.88
C GLU A 208 -1.14 -19.83 -0.14
N GLY A 209 -1.04 -19.48 -1.43
CA GLY A 209 -0.96 -20.45 -2.53
C GLY A 209 0.34 -21.27 -2.55
N SER A 210 1.32 -20.92 -1.70
CA SER A 210 2.57 -21.66 -1.50
C SER A 210 3.09 -21.52 -0.08
N GLY A 211 3.40 -22.64 0.58
CA GLY A 211 4.12 -22.68 1.86
C GLY A 211 5.59 -22.26 1.79
N SER A 212 6.10 -21.95 0.60
CA SER A 212 7.40 -21.29 0.40
C SER A 212 7.30 -19.76 0.53
N ASN A 213 6.11 -19.18 0.40
CA ASN A 213 5.92 -17.76 0.68
C ASN A 213 6.21 -17.48 2.16
N ARG A 214 6.73 -16.29 2.44
CA ARG A 214 7.01 -15.79 3.79
C ARG A 214 6.35 -14.44 3.96
N HIS A 215 6.21 -14.00 5.21
CA HIS A 215 5.58 -12.74 5.56
C HIS A 215 6.49 -11.92 6.46
N LYS A 216 6.34 -10.61 6.38
CA LYS A 216 6.99 -9.66 7.28
C LYS A 216 6.00 -8.55 7.61
N VAL A 217 5.56 -8.49 8.87
CA VAL A 217 4.87 -7.31 9.39
C VAL A 217 5.90 -6.18 9.40
N ASN A 218 5.77 -5.28 8.43
CA ASN A 218 6.65 -4.13 8.34
C ASN A 218 6.25 -3.08 9.37
N LYS A 219 4.96 -2.96 9.65
CA LYS A 219 4.43 -1.77 10.31
C LYS A 219 3.00 -1.91 10.81
N LEU A 220 2.73 -1.24 11.93
CA LEU A 220 1.37 -0.97 12.42
C LEU A 220 1.16 0.54 12.47
N SER A 221 -0.04 1.03 12.12
CA SER A 221 -0.35 2.46 12.11
C SER A 221 -1.83 2.77 12.21
N TYR A 222 -2.20 3.84 12.93
CA TYR A 222 -3.58 4.33 12.93
C TYR A 222 -3.90 5.22 11.71
N LEU A 223 -5.12 5.11 11.20
CA LEU A 223 -5.75 6.10 10.33
C LEU A 223 -6.40 7.22 11.17
N GLU A 224 -6.78 8.32 10.52
CA GLU A 224 -7.45 9.46 11.18
C GLU A 224 -8.80 9.10 11.83
N ASP A 225 -9.41 7.98 11.45
CA ASP A 225 -10.68 7.47 12.02
C ASP A 225 -10.48 6.49 13.20
N GLY A 226 -9.23 6.22 13.60
CA GLY A 226 -8.88 5.27 14.66
C GLY A 226 -8.73 3.81 14.20
N THR A 227 -8.83 3.52 12.90
CA THR A 227 -8.57 2.17 12.37
C THR A 227 -7.08 1.82 12.48
N LEU A 228 -6.75 0.69 13.12
CA LEU A 228 -5.41 0.12 13.14
C LEU A 228 -5.13 -0.62 11.82
N VAL A 229 -4.17 -0.12 11.05
CA VAL A 229 -3.68 -0.76 9.83
C VAL A 229 -2.44 -1.59 10.15
N VAL A 230 -2.46 -2.86 9.74
CA VAL A 230 -1.31 -3.76 9.79
C VAL A 230 -0.79 -3.97 8.37
N ASN A 231 0.42 -3.49 8.09
CA ASN A 231 1.09 -3.67 6.80
C ASN A 231 1.98 -4.92 6.86
N ILE A 232 1.69 -5.87 5.96
CA ILE A 232 2.38 -7.15 5.85
C ILE A 232 2.97 -7.27 4.44
N GLU A 233 4.29 -7.29 4.34
CA GLU A 233 5.00 -7.63 3.11
C GLU A 233 4.95 -9.14 2.88
N ARG A 234 4.50 -9.53 1.68
CA ARG A 234 4.52 -10.91 1.20
C ARG A 234 5.78 -11.14 0.38
N ILE A 235 6.64 -12.02 0.88
CA ILE A 235 7.93 -12.39 0.28
C ILE A 235 7.70 -13.67 -0.52
N VAL A 236 7.71 -13.56 -1.86
CA VAL A 236 7.55 -14.69 -2.79
C VAL A 236 8.94 -15.15 -3.25
N PRO A 237 9.33 -16.42 -3.03
CA PRO A 237 10.63 -16.92 -3.49
C PRO A 237 10.64 -17.17 -5.00
N GLU A 238 11.83 -17.08 -5.62
CA GLU A 238 12.04 -17.40 -7.05
C GLU A 238 11.59 -18.82 -7.42
N ILE A 239 11.68 -19.76 -6.47
CA ILE A 239 11.24 -21.14 -6.59
C ILE A 239 10.34 -21.47 -5.39
N GLY A 240 9.04 -21.57 -5.62
CA GLY A 240 8.04 -21.98 -4.62
C GLY A 240 7.54 -23.42 -4.82
N THR A 241 6.93 -23.99 -3.78
CA THR A 241 6.16 -25.24 -3.90
C THR A 241 4.69 -24.97 -4.25
N CYS A 242 3.99 -25.97 -4.80
CA CYS A 242 2.56 -25.88 -5.11
C CYS A 242 1.66 -26.30 -3.92
N ASP A 243 2.18 -26.26 -2.70
CA ASP A 243 1.46 -26.67 -1.49
C ASP A 243 0.89 -25.43 -0.81
N MET A 244 -0.44 -25.33 -0.71
CA MET A 244 -1.08 -24.24 0.03
C MET A 244 -0.71 -24.31 1.51
N ALA A 245 -0.60 -23.14 2.15
CA ALA A 245 -0.22 -23.03 3.55
C ALA A 245 -1.06 -21.99 4.29
N GLN A 246 -1.21 -22.20 5.60
CA GLN A 246 -1.88 -21.24 6.48
C GLN A 246 -0.87 -20.77 7.53
N TRP A 247 -0.84 -19.45 7.74
CA TRP A 247 0.12 -18.78 8.60
C TRP A 247 -0.60 -18.00 9.69
N HIS A 248 -0.32 -18.31 10.95
CA HIS A 248 -0.71 -17.51 12.10
C HIS A 248 0.43 -16.54 12.42
N ILE A 249 0.20 -15.27 12.14
CA ILE A 249 1.09 -14.17 12.50
C ILE A 249 0.61 -13.65 13.84
N LEU A 250 1.48 -13.77 14.85
CA LEU A 250 1.23 -13.43 16.24
C LEU A 250 1.93 -12.11 16.53
N ILE A 251 1.17 -11.03 16.73
CA ILE A 251 1.71 -9.68 16.94
C ILE A 251 1.44 -9.26 18.39
N GLU A 252 2.51 -8.98 19.12
CA GLU A 252 2.51 -8.68 20.56
C GLU A 252 2.50 -7.16 20.76
N LEU A 253 1.48 -6.63 21.45
CA LEU A 253 1.19 -5.19 21.52
C LEU A 253 0.92 -4.73 22.95
N GLU A 254 1.12 -3.43 23.23
CA GLU A 254 0.70 -2.84 24.52
C GLU A 254 -0.83 -2.82 24.66
N ALA A 255 -1.33 -3.10 25.86
CA ALA A 255 -2.78 -3.13 26.15
C ALA A 255 -3.45 -1.74 26.12
N GLY A 256 -2.66 -0.66 26.11
CA GLY A 256 -3.14 0.72 26.00
C GLY A 256 -3.56 1.17 24.60
N LEU A 257 -3.38 0.33 23.57
CA LEU A 257 -3.82 0.64 22.20
C LEU A 257 -5.36 0.62 22.07
N ASP A 258 -5.93 1.66 21.44
CA ASP A 258 -7.35 1.71 21.05
C ASP A 258 -7.59 0.70 19.92
N VAL A 259 -8.07 -0.48 20.31
CA VAL A 259 -8.46 -1.58 19.42
C VAL A 259 -9.67 -2.29 20.03
N ASP A 260 -10.79 -1.58 20.16
CA ASP A 260 -12.01 -2.08 20.83
C ASP A 260 -12.47 -3.45 20.29
N ASP A 261 -12.43 -3.64 18.97
CA ASP A 261 -12.88 -4.86 18.29
C ASP A 261 -12.17 -5.07 16.94
N GLU A 262 -12.34 -6.25 16.33
CA GLU A 262 -11.66 -6.59 15.07
C GLU A 262 -12.07 -5.76 13.84
N SER A 263 -13.22 -5.07 13.85
CA SER A 263 -13.65 -4.23 12.72
C SER A 263 -12.88 -2.91 12.63
N LYS A 264 -12.24 -2.47 13.72
CA LYS A 264 -11.25 -1.38 13.73
C LYS A 264 -9.87 -1.81 13.20
N ILE A 265 -9.71 -3.02 12.63
CA ILE A 265 -8.42 -3.52 12.16
C ILE A 265 -8.47 -3.79 10.66
N SER A 266 -7.57 -3.16 9.91
CA SER A 266 -7.38 -3.39 8.47
C SER A 266 -6.03 -4.06 8.24
N VAL A 267 -6.01 -5.13 7.44
CA VAL A 267 -4.77 -5.84 7.08
C VAL A 267 -4.47 -5.58 5.61
N VAL A 268 -3.34 -4.93 5.35
CA VAL A 268 -2.86 -4.62 4.00
C VAL A 268 -1.70 -5.56 3.71
N ILE A 269 -1.88 -6.44 2.72
CA ILE A 269 -0.83 -7.37 2.26
C ILE A 269 -0.20 -6.76 1.00
N ASP A 270 1.03 -6.26 1.15
CA ASP A 270 1.81 -5.75 0.03
C ASP A 270 2.50 -6.91 -0.71
N VAL A 271 2.54 -6.84 -2.03
CA VAL A 271 3.21 -7.83 -2.88
C VAL A 271 4.53 -7.23 -3.29
N GLY A 272 5.63 -7.65 -2.65
CA GLY A 272 6.96 -7.20 -3.03
C GLY A 272 7.24 -7.53 -4.49
N LEU A 273 7.40 -6.50 -5.32
CA LEU A 273 7.69 -6.55 -6.76
C LEU A 273 9.10 -6.01 -7.06
#